data_AF-A0AAJ2B7M5-F1
#
_entry.id   AF-A0AAJ2B7M5-F1
#
_cell.length_a   1.000
_cell.length_b   1.000
_cell.length_c   1.000
_cell.angle_alpha   90.00
_cell.angle_beta   90.00
_cell.angle_gamma   90.00
#
_symmetry.space_group_name_H-M   'P 1'
#
loop_
_entity.id
_entity.type
_entity.pdbx_description
1 polymer ?
#
loop_
_entity_poly.entity_id
_entity_poly.type
_entity_poly.pdbx_seq_one_letter_code
_entity_poly.pdbx_strand_id
1 'polypeptide(L)'
;MVDPEDTKIMYRDNVPFRCHSFELAFADLDIEHRLTKPRHLWTNSQAEWMNRTIRDATVKHFHHDDQNQLRRHLSEFVDVYNFGRRLKTLRGLTSYE
;
A
#
# COMPACT_ATOMS: atom_id res chain seq x y z
N MET A 1 -23.91 -2.54 -4.79
CA MET A 1 -22.65 -2.96 -4.15
C MET A 1 -23.09 -3.76 -2.94
N VAL A 2 -22.70 -5.04 -2.83
CA VAL A 2 -23.02 -5.86 -1.65
C VAL A 2 -22.30 -5.24 -0.46
N ASP A 3 -22.94 -5.17 0.71
CA ASP A 3 -22.31 -4.64 1.90
C ASP A 3 -21.09 -5.51 2.30
N PRO A 4 -19.98 -4.94 2.79
CA PRO A 4 -18.82 -5.71 3.20
C PRO A 4 -19.12 -6.74 4.31
N GLU A 5 -20.06 -6.45 5.21
CA GLU A 5 -20.44 -7.39 6.26
C GLU A 5 -21.33 -8.52 5.71
N ASP A 6 -22.21 -8.20 4.76
CA ASP A 6 -22.98 -9.22 4.02
C ASP A 6 -22.03 -10.16 3.25
N THR A 7 -20.93 -9.62 2.71
CA THR A 7 -19.90 -10.39 1.99
C THR A 7 -19.23 -11.42 2.90
N LYS A 8 -18.87 -11.04 4.13
CA LYS A 8 -18.25 -11.95 5.11
C LYS A 8 -19.20 -13.07 5.54
N ILE A 9 -20.48 -12.74 5.77
CA ILE A 9 -21.51 -13.70 6.15
C ILE A 9 -21.75 -14.70 5.00
N MET A 10 -21.96 -14.19 3.79
CA MET A 10 -22.19 -15.03 2.62
C MET A 10 -20.98 -15.92 2.28
N TYR A 11 -19.75 -15.43 2.50
CA TYR A 11 -18.54 -16.21 2.36
C TYR A 11 -18.44 -17.35 3.40
N ARG A 12 -18.67 -17.04 4.68
CA ARG A 12 -18.68 -18.03 5.76
C ARG A 12 -19.73 -19.12 5.55
N ASP A 13 -20.92 -18.73 5.11
CA ASP A 13 -22.07 -19.64 4.95
C ASP A 13 -22.07 -20.36 3.58
N ASN A 14 -21.01 -20.16 2.77
CA ASN A 14 -20.81 -20.76 1.45
C ASN A 14 -22.01 -20.54 0.49
N VAL A 15 -22.64 -19.38 0.61
CA VAL A 15 -23.75 -18.96 -0.26
C VAL A 15 -23.15 -18.45 -1.58
N PRO A 16 -23.75 -18.72 -2.75
CA PRO A 16 -23.30 -18.11 -3.99
C PRO A 16 -23.68 -16.62 -4.05
N PHE A 17 -22.69 -15.74 -4.17
CA PHE A 17 -22.86 -14.29 -4.35
C PHE A 17 -21.89 -13.74 -5.40
N ARG A 18 -22.16 -12.52 -5.90
CA ARG A 18 -21.23 -11.81 -6.78
C ARG A 18 -20.44 -10.79 -5.98
N CYS A 19 -19.12 -10.97 -5.96
CA CYS A 19 -18.22 -10.06 -5.28
C CYS A 19 -16.96 -9.82 -6.11
N HIS A 20 -16.37 -8.64 -5.94
CA HIS A 20 -15.10 -8.32 -6.56
C HIS A 20 -13.97 -9.10 -5.87
N SER A 21 -12.98 -9.58 -6.62
CA SER A 21 -11.91 -10.43 -6.08
C SER A 21 -11.15 -9.80 -4.91
N PHE A 22 -10.99 -8.47 -4.89
CA PHE A 22 -10.40 -7.76 -3.75
C PHE A 22 -11.26 -7.81 -2.49
N GLU A 23 -12.57 -7.61 -2.60
CA GLU A 23 -13.48 -7.62 -1.45
C GLU A 23 -13.55 -9.04 -0.84
N LEU A 24 -13.48 -10.07 -1.69
CA LEU A 24 -13.35 -11.45 -1.24
C LEU A 24 -12.03 -11.67 -0.47
N ALA A 25 -10.89 -11.23 -1.01
CA ALA A 25 -9.60 -11.38 -0.33
C ALA A 25 -9.55 -10.66 1.03
N PHE A 26 -10.21 -9.50 1.14
CA PHE A 26 -10.35 -8.79 2.41
C PHE A 26 -11.20 -9.57 3.42
N ALA A 27 -12.32 -10.17 2.98
CA ALA A 27 -13.15 -11.03 3.82
C ALA A 27 -12.40 -12.28 4.30
N ASP A 28 -11.62 -12.92 3.42
CA ASP A 28 -10.83 -14.12 3.73
C ASP A 28 -9.75 -13.86 4.78
N LEU A 29 -9.14 -12.68 4.74
CA LEU A 29 -8.07 -12.27 5.65
C LEU A 29 -8.59 -11.54 6.90
N ASP A 30 -9.92 -11.40 7.04
CA ASP A 30 -10.57 -10.58 8.08
C ASP A 30 -10.02 -9.15 8.17
N ILE A 31 -9.73 -8.55 7.00
CA ILE A 31 -9.23 -7.17 6.89
C ILE A 31 -10.39 -6.26 6.55
N GLU A 32 -10.59 -5.21 7.35
CA GLU A 32 -11.61 -4.19 7.08
C GLU A 32 -11.18 -3.28 5.92
N HIS A 33 -11.96 -3.29 4.84
CA HIS A 33 -11.72 -2.42 3.70
C HIS A 33 -12.41 -1.05 3.89
N ARG A 34 -11.61 -0.01 4.12
CA ARG A 34 -12.09 1.37 4.28
C ARG A 34 -11.72 2.24 3.08
N LEU A 35 -12.71 2.85 2.44
CA LEU A 35 -12.51 3.83 1.38
C LEU A 35 -12.69 5.24 1.92
N THR A 36 -11.76 6.13 1.55
CA THR A 36 -11.88 7.56 1.83
C THR A 36 -12.86 8.22 0.86
N LYS A 37 -13.52 9.30 1.29
CA LYS A 37 -14.41 10.06 0.40
C LYS A 37 -13.66 10.52 -0.86
N PRO A 38 -14.27 10.44 -2.06
CA PRO A 38 -13.70 11.00 -3.28
C PRO A 38 -13.32 12.47 -3.10
N ARG A 39 -12.19 12.88 -3.68
CA ARG A 39 -11.63 14.25 -3.58
C ARG A 39 -11.19 14.67 -2.17
N HIS A 40 -10.91 13.72 -1.28
CA HIS A 40 -10.36 13.99 0.05
C HIS A 40 -8.84 13.75 0.11
N LEU A 41 -8.08 14.58 -0.61
CA LEU A 41 -6.63 14.44 -0.82
C LEU A 41 -5.82 14.39 0.50
N TRP A 42 -6.31 15.06 1.55
CA TRP A 42 -5.60 15.13 2.84
C TRP A 42 -5.44 13.77 3.52
N THR A 43 -6.40 12.84 3.36
CA THR A 43 -6.29 11.52 3.99
C THR A 43 -5.25 10.63 3.32
N ASN A 44 -5.03 10.81 2.00
CA ASN A 44 -4.02 10.04 1.27
C ASN A 44 -2.67 10.78 1.17
N SER A 45 -2.55 11.95 1.80
CA SER A 45 -1.39 12.82 1.63
C SER A 45 -0.07 12.17 2.07
N GLN A 46 -0.08 11.30 3.08
CA GLN A 46 1.12 10.57 3.49
C GLN A 46 1.60 9.60 2.41
N ALA A 47 0.71 8.80 1.83
CA ALA A 47 1.06 7.89 0.74
C ALA A 47 1.49 8.65 -0.52
N GLU A 48 0.82 9.76 -0.85
CA GLU A 48 1.22 10.65 -1.94
C GLU A 48 2.62 11.24 -1.72
N TRP A 49 2.91 11.70 -0.50
CA TRP A 49 4.24 12.23 -0.15
C TRP A 49 5.32 11.15 -0.24
N MET A 50 4.99 9.93 0.18
CA MET A 50 5.93 8.81 0.10
C MET A 50 6.20 8.40 -1.35
N ASN A 51 5.15 8.32 -2.18
CA ASN A 51 5.27 8.06 -3.61
C ASN A 51 6.06 9.14 -4.34
N ARG A 52 5.92 10.41 -3.94
CA ARG A 52 6.74 11.50 -4.46
C ARG A 52 8.22 11.31 -4.09
N THR A 53 8.51 11.01 -2.83
CA THR A 53 9.89 10.80 -2.36
C THR A 53 10.56 9.64 -3.08
N ILE A 54 9.86 8.51 -3.25
CA ILE A 54 10.38 7.35 -4.00
C ILE A 54 10.70 7.76 -5.43
N ARG A 55 9.75 8.42 -6.12
CA ARG A 55 9.93 8.87 -7.51
C ARG A 55 11.09 9.86 -7.67
N ASP A 56 11.23 10.78 -6.72
CA ASP A 56 12.33 11.75 -6.73
C ASP A 56 13.68 11.05 -6.53
N ALA A 57 13.75 10.01 -5.69
CA ALA A 57 14.99 9.26 -5.44
C ALA A 57 15.36 8.27 -6.56
N THR A 58 14.39 7.69 -7.26
CA THR A 58 14.63 6.64 -8.27
C THR A 58 14.52 7.16 -9.71
N VAL A 59 13.38 7.73 -10.08
CA VAL A 59 13.08 8.04 -11.49
C VAL A 59 13.76 9.31 -11.99
N LYS A 60 14.02 10.29 -11.10
CA LYS A 60 14.70 11.54 -11.51
C LYS A 60 16.22 11.42 -11.63
N HIS A 61 16.82 10.44 -10.96
CA HIS A 61 18.27 10.27 -10.91
C HIS A 61 18.79 9.19 -11.86
N PHE A 62 17.92 8.25 -12.27
CA PHE A 62 18.30 7.10 -13.08
C PHE A 62 17.40 7.00 -14.30
N HIS A 63 18.00 6.85 -15.49
CA HIS A 63 17.31 6.27 -16.63
C HIS A 63 17.30 4.74 -16.47
N HIS A 64 16.16 4.12 -16.79
CA HIS A 64 16.01 2.68 -16.75
C HIS A 64 15.85 2.18 -18.19
N ASP A 65 16.73 1.27 -18.59
CA ASP A 65 16.66 0.66 -19.92
C ASP A 65 15.66 -0.50 -19.95
N ASP A 66 15.40 -1.13 -18.79
CA ASP A 66 14.47 -2.24 -18.62
C ASP A 66 13.74 -2.20 -17.27
N GLN A 67 12.56 -2.84 -17.23
CA GLN A 67 11.71 -2.90 -16.05
C GLN A 67 12.39 -3.59 -14.85
N ASN A 68 13.31 -4.53 -15.08
CA ASN A 68 14.03 -5.20 -14.01
C ASN A 68 14.96 -4.24 -13.24
N GLN A 69 15.56 -3.26 -13.92
CA GLN A 69 16.41 -2.25 -13.26
C GLN A 69 15.58 -1.35 -12.33
N LEU A 70 14.39 -0.93 -12.78
CA LEU A 70 13.46 -0.17 -11.95
C LEU A 70 13.05 -0.98 -10.70
N ARG A 71 12.69 -2.26 -10.86
CA ARG A 71 12.31 -3.13 -9.73
C ARG A 71 13.43 -3.26 -8.70
N ARG A 72 14.67 -3.43 -9.17
CA ARG A 72 15.84 -3.52 -8.30
C ARG A 72 16.07 -2.23 -7.51
N HIS A 73 16.11 -1.08 -8.18
CA HIS A 73 16.31 0.20 -7.51
C HIS A 73 15.19 0.54 -6.53
N LEU A 74 13.94 0.19 -6.85
CA LEU A 74 12.82 0.34 -5.91
C LEU A 74 13.02 -0.52 -4.66
N SER A 75 13.43 -1.79 -4.81
CA SER A 75 13.72 -2.65 -3.66
C SER A 75 14.85 -2.09 -2.80
N GLU A 76 15.97 -1.71 -3.42
CA GLU A 76 17.11 -1.13 -2.71
C GLU A 76 16.73 0.16 -1.97
N PHE A 77 15.90 1.02 -2.58
CA PHE A 77 15.40 2.22 -1.92
C PHE A 77 14.54 1.89 -0.70
N VAL A 78 13.60 0.93 -0.83
CA VAL A 78 12.72 0.52 0.27
C VAL A 78 13.54 -0.04 1.43
N ASP A 79 14.52 -0.89 1.14
CA ASP A 79 15.40 -1.47 2.16
C ASP A 79 16.21 -0.40 2.90
N VAL A 80 16.88 0.48 2.15
CA VAL A 80 17.66 1.57 2.76
C VAL A 80 16.77 2.51 3.57
N TYR A 81 15.54 2.79 3.11
CA TYR A 81 14.62 3.64 3.85
C TYR A 81 14.13 2.97 5.14
N ASN A 82 13.75 1.69 5.07
CA ASN A 82 13.18 0.98 6.21
C ASN A 82 14.21 0.65 7.28
N PHE A 83 15.44 0.29 6.87
CA PHE A 83 16.48 -0.23 7.78
C PHE A 83 17.66 0.72 7.96
N GLY A 84 17.92 1.62 7.03
CA GLY A 84 19.10 2.51 7.06
C GLY A 84 18.80 3.93 7.57
N ARG A 85 17.59 4.42 7.34
CA ARG A 85 17.22 5.81 7.66
C ARG A 85 16.66 5.93 9.07
N ARG A 86 17.42 6.58 9.95
CA ARG A 86 16.95 6.95 11.30
C ARG A 86 16.07 8.20 11.25
N LEU A 87 14.87 8.11 11.83
CA LEU A 87 13.89 9.18 11.82
C LEU A 87 13.82 9.89 13.17
N LYS A 88 13.91 11.23 13.16
CA LYS A 88 13.78 12.05 14.37
C LYS A 88 12.42 11.86 15.05
N THR A 89 11.36 11.68 14.26
CA THR A 89 10.01 11.40 14.74
C THR A 89 9.90 10.08 15.49
N LEU A 90 10.73 9.10 15.13
CA LEU A 90 10.85 7.80 15.80
C LEU A 90 11.98 7.78 16.85
N ARG A 91 12.37 8.96 17.37
CA ARG A 91 13.43 9.09 18.39
C ARG A 91 14.78 8.50 17.96
N GLY A 92 15.07 8.50 16.65
CA GLY A 92 16.31 7.97 16.09
C GLY A 92 16.28 6.48 15.76
N LEU A 93 15.12 5.83 15.84
CA LEU A 93 14.89 4.50 15.29
C LEU A 93 14.67 4.54 13.77
N THR A 94 14.86 3.39 13.14
CA THR A 94 14.51 3.17 11.73
C THR A 94 13.02 2.83 11.60
N SER A 95 12.47 2.80 10.39
CA SER A 95 11.01 2.54 10.21
C SER A 95 10.62 1.09 10.53
N TYR A 96 11.58 0.17 10.54
CA TYR A 96 11.35 -1.24 10.82
C TYR A 96 11.44 -1.59 12.32
N GLU A 97 12.18 -0.80 13.09
CA GLU A 97 12.39 -0.96 14.53
C GLU A 97 11.25 -0.34 15.36
#